data_AF-A0A523Z2C1-F1
#
_entry.id   AF-A0A523Z2C1-F1
#
_cell.length_a   1.000
_cell.length_b   1.000
_cell.length_c   1.000
_cell.angle_alpha   90.00
_cell.angle_beta   90.00
_cell.angle_gamma   90.00
#
_symmetry.space_group_name_H-M   'P 1'
#
loop_
_entity.id
_entity.type
_entity.pdbx_description
1 polymer ?
#
loop_
_entity_poly.entity_id
_entity_poly.type
_entity_poly.pdbx_seq_one_letter_code
_entity_poly.pdbx_strand_id
1 'polypeptide(L)'
;MSELFLSSMTHVIPITVIRRERVLPVPGAVLVRVNERLQAADIVAEAEIDPKHYYLDVVRGLSVSAKDAGRYITCHKGDRVETGDVLAGPAGVPRRTVRAPASGRIVAINNGRILLETFGQVLQIKAGFPGKVISSDGAQVVTIETIGTLIQGVWGNGLQNYGVMRLVGDGPSSRLQTDQLDINLRGAVLVAGMCDHSAPFHQATELSVRGVILGGMSSELIPVARRLPYPVLLTEGFGEHPINAAAFNLFVSNVGREVAVDAGSAWPQPGQRPEAIIPQPSSRQVTHPDRVVTLKRGVRVRVLKPPYLGEVGVVKEILKSVETYPSGIRAKSATIEIDGIGTQTVPLANIEILQ
;
A
#
# COMPACT_ATOMS: atom_id res chain seq x y z
N MET A 1 -2.15 37.55 -10.83
CA MET A 1 -2.83 36.28 -10.52
C MET A 1 -1.76 35.20 -10.43
N SER A 2 -1.38 34.79 -9.23
CA SER A 2 -0.43 33.70 -9.00
C SER A 2 -1.13 32.38 -9.30
N GLU A 3 -0.93 31.83 -10.50
CA GLU A 3 -1.23 30.42 -10.75
C GLU A 3 -0.42 29.61 -9.73
N LEU A 4 -1.11 29.03 -8.75
CA LEU A 4 -0.54 28.07 -7.82
C LEU A 4 -0.11 26.85 -8.63
N PHE A 5 1.16 26.83 -9.03
CA PHE A 5 1.78 25.64 -9.59
C PHE A 5 1.90 24.62 -8.45
N LEU A 6 0.97 23.66 -8.41
CA LEU A 6 1.00 22.55 -7.47
C LEU A 6 2.00 21.52 -8.00
N SER A 7 3.28 21.71 -7.69
CA SER A 7 4.29 20.67 -7.87
C SER A 7 3.93 19.45 -7.02
N SER A 8 4.25 18.25 -7.50
CA SER A 8 4.18 17.06 -6.66
C SER A 8 5.10 17.24 -5.45
N MET A 9 4.80 16.52 -4.35
CA MET A 9 5.54 16.62 -3.10
C MET A 9 5.79 15.24 -2.49
N THR A 10 7.06 14.95 -2.23
CA THR A 10 7.51 13.73 -1.55
C THR A 10 7.93 14.09 -0.12
N HIS A 11 7.40 13.35 0.85
CA HIS A 11 7.75 13.54 2.26
C HIS A 11 8.97 12.68 2.62
N VAL A 12 10.02 13.31 3.13
CA VAL A 12 11.22 12.69 3.67
C VAL A 12 11.53 13.36 5.01
N ILE A 13 10.67 13.10 5.99
CA ILE A 13 10.59 13.87 7.23
C ILE A 13 11.19 13.07 8.39
N PRO A 14 12.16 13.61 9.14
CA PRO A 14 12.80 12.92 10.26
C PRO A 14 11.83 12.51 11.37
N ILE A 15 10.88 13.40 11.71
CA ILE A 15 9.88 13.14 12.74
C ILE A 15 8.61 13.91 12.43
N THR A 16 7.48 13.20 12.37
CA THR A 16 6.18 13.78 12.09
C THR A 16 5.05 12.92 12.66
N VAL A 17 3.84 13.48 12.77
CA VAL A 17 2.64 12.71 13.09
C VAL A 17 2.08 12.06 11.83
N ILE A 18 2.09 10.74 11.80
CA ILE A 18 1.71 9.93 10.65
C ILE A 18 0.34 9.31 10.92
N ARG A 19 -0.65 9.60 10.08
CA ARG A 19 -2.01 9.03 10.15
C ARG A 19 -2.30 8.22 8.91
N ARG A 20 -2.71 6.96 9.07
CA ARG A 20 -3.13 6.11 7.95
C ARG A 20 -4.48 5.49 8.22
N GLU A 21 -5.33 5.57 7.21
CA GLU A 21 -6.58 4.85 7.19
C GLU A 21 -6.32 3.39 6.79
N ARG A 22 -7.02 2.49 7.46
CA ARG A 22 -7.18 1.09 7.09
C ARG A 22 -8.64 0.93 6.70
N VAL A 23 -8.87 0.63 5.43
CA VAL A 23 -10.21 0.65 4.82
C VAL A 23 -10.51 -0.75 4.29
N LEU A 24 -11.57 -1.36 4.78
CA LEU A 24 -12.11 -2.59 4.22
C LEU A 24 -12.73 -2.30 2.84
N PRO A 25 -12.58 -3.22 1.86
CA PRO A 25 -13.15 -3.04 0.52
C PRO A 25 -14.68 -3.08 0.51
N VAL A 26 -15.27 -3.72 1.52
CA VAL A 26 -16.72 -3.81 1.77
C VAL A 26 -16.96 -3.58 3.27
N PRO A 27 -18.17 -3.16 3.69
CA PRO A 27 -18.50 -3.07 5.11
C PRO A 27 -18.30 -4.42 5.82
N GLY A 28 -17.71 -4.37 7.01
CA GLY A 28 -17.43 -5.52 7.86
C GLY A 28 -17.47 -5.12 9.33
N ALA A 29 -16.47 -5.57 10.10
CA ALA A 29 -16.34 -5.25 11.51
C ALA A 29 -14.96 -4.63 11.79
N VAL A 30 -14.94 -3.50 12.50
CA VAL A 30 -13.72 -2.98 13.12
C VAL A 30 -13.55 -3.64 14.49
N LEU A 31 -12.39 -4.26 14.71
CA LEU A 31 -12.12 -5.10 15.89
C LEU A 31 -11.47 -4.34 17.04
N VAL A 32 -11.05 -3.09 16.80
CA VAL A 32 -10.30 -2.25 17.74
C VAL A 32 -11.10 -1.02 18.16
N ARG A 33 -10.76 -0.44 19.31
CA ARG A 33 -11.45 0.73 19.87
C ARG A 33 -10.63 1.99 19.74
N VAL A 34 -11.30 3.13 19.70
CA VAL A 34 -10.63 4.44 19.77
C VAL A 34 -9.82 4.52 21.06
N ASN A 35 -8.60 5.04 20.96
CA ASN A 35 -7.55 5.09 21.97
C ASN A 35 -6.78 3.80 22.26
N GLU A 36 -7.11 2.70 21.60
CA GLU A 36 -6.35 1.46 21.70
C GLU A 36 -4.94 1.61 21.09
N ARG A 37 -3.95 0.96 21.71
CA ARG A 37 -2.57 0.88 21.20
C ARG A 37 -2.40 -0.43 20.45
N LEU A 38 -1.78 -0.35 19.28
CA LEU A 38 -1.63 -1.48 18.37
C LEU A 38 -0.15 -1.77 18.11
N GLN A 39 0.14 -3.04 17.87
CA GLN A 39 1.34 -3.54 17.21
C GLN A 39 1.10 -3.69 15.71
N ALA A 40 2.17 -3.76 14.91
CA ALA A 40 2.05 -3.84 13.45
C ALA A 40 1.24 -5.06 12.96
N ALA A 41 1.30 -6.18 13.68
CA ALA A 41 0.66 -7.43 13.30
C ALA A 41 -0.82 -7.54 13.73
N ASP A 42 -1.30 -6.62 14.59
CA ASP A 42 -2.66 -6.67 15.12
C ASP A 42 -3.69 -6.52 13.99
N ILE A 43 -4.73 -7.34 14.05
CA ILE A 43 -5.84 -7.29 13.10
C ILE A 43 -6.80 -6.21 13.58
N VAL A 44 -7.01 -5.20 12.74
CA VAL A 44 -7.80 -4.01 13.12
C VAL A 44 -9.21 -4.06 12.57
N ALA A 45 -9.42 -4.75 11.46
CA ALA A 45 -10.72 -4.89 10.81
C ALA A 45 -10.78 -6.16 9.99
N GLU A 46 -11.97 -6.73 9.85
CA GLU A 46 -12.23 -7.88 8.99
C GLU A 46 -13.56 -7.75 8.25
N ALA A 47 -13.61 -8.32 7.05
CA ALA A 47 -14.82 -8.38 6.24
C ALA A 47 -14.90 -9.71 5.49
N GLU A 48 -16.12 -10.16 5.25
CA GLU A 48 -16.38 -11.30 4.37
C GLU A 48 -16.42 -10.80 2.92
N ILE A 49 -15.55 -11.36 2.07
CA ILE A 49 -15.43 -10.99 0.66
C ILE A 49 -15.72 -12.17 -0.27
N ASP A 50 -16.07 -11.87 -1.51
CA ASP A 50 -16.39 -12.84 -2.56
C ASP A 50 -17.50 -13.87 -2.21
N PRO A 51 -18.66 -13.45 -1.66
CA PRO A 51 -19.77 -14.37 -1.47
C PRO A 51 -20.30 -14.86 -2.82
N LYS A 52 -20.39 -16.18 -2.99
CA LYS A 52 -20.98 -16.80 -4.18
C LYS A 52 -22.48 -16.91 -4.02
N HIS A 53 -23.20 -16.68 -5.11
CA HIS A 53 -24.65 -16.76 -5.13
C HIS A 53 -25.10 -17.98 -5.94
N TYR A 54 -25.87 -18.85 -5.30
CA TYR A 54 -26.50 -20.01 -5.92
C TYR A 54 -28.00 -19.75 -6.07
N TYR A 55 -28.47 -19.79 -7.31
CA TYR A 55 -29.90 -19.82 -7.63
C TYR A 55 -30.35 -21.28 -7.79
N LEU A 56 -31.11 -21.77 -6.82
CA LEU A 56 -31.60 -23.15 -6.79
C LEU A 56 -33.05 -23.18 -7.25
N ASP A 57 -33.31 -23.86 -8.37
CA ASP A 57 -34.65 -24.02 -8.94
C ASP A 57 -35.34 -25.24 -8.32
N VAL A 58 -36.28 -25.00 -7.42
CA VAL A 58 -37.03 -26.05 -6.71
C VAL A 58 -38.02 -26.74 -7.64
N VAL A 59 -38.61 -26.00 -8.59
CA VAL A 59 -39.56 -26.54 -9.59
C VAL A 59 -38.87 -27.62 -10.41
N ARG A 60 -37.69 -27.30 -10.97
CA ARG A 60 -36.89 -28.24 -11.75
C ARG A 60 -36.31 -29.36 -10.89
N GLY A 61 -35.73 -28.99 -9.73
CA GLY A 61 -35.08 -29.94 -8.82
C GLY A 61 -36.02 -31.00 -8.25
N LEU A 62 -37.25 -30.63 -7.93
CA LEU A 62 -38.28 -31.56 -7.43
C LEU A 62 -39.18 -32.12 -8.53
N SER A 63 -39.18 -31.54 -9.73
CA SER A 63 -40.09 -31.88 -10.84
C SER A 63 -41.57 -31.75 -10.46
N VAL A 64 -41.91 -30.61 -9.86
CA VAL A 64 -43.27 -30.25 -9.44
C VAL A 64 -43.76 -29.02 -10.19
N SER A 65 -45.05 -28.68 -10.07
CA SER A 65 -45.60 -27.44 -10.63
C SER A 65 -45.06 -26.22 -9.86
N ALA A 66 -44.97 -25.05 -10.51
CA ALA A 66 -44.57 -23.82 -9.84
C ALA A 66 -45.54 -23.42 -8.70
N LYS A 67 -46.82 -23.81 -8.80
CA LYS A 67 -47.82 -23.58 -7.76
C LYS A 67 -47.58 -24.45 -6.51
N ASP A 68 -47.06 -25.66 -6.70
CA ASP A 68 -46.82 -26.61 -5.60
C ASP A 68 -45.42 -26.50 -5.00
N ALA A 69 -44.46 -25.94 -5.73
CA ALA A 69 -43.06 -25.87 -5.32
C ALA A 69 -42.86 -25.24 -3.93
N GLY A 70 -43.62 -24.19 -3.60
CA GLY A 70 -43.55 -23.53 -2.30
C GLY A 70 -43.88 -24.44 -1.11
N ARG A 71 -44.73 -25.46 -1.30
CA ARG A 71 -45.14 -26.40 -0.22
C ARG A 71 -44.01 -27.33 0.20
N TYR A 72 -43.02 -27.52 -0.66
CA TYR A 72 -41.91 -28.42 -0.43
C TYR A 72 -40.65 -27.70 0.07
N ILE A 73 -40.62 -26.37 0.10
CA ILE A 73 -39.48 -25.61 0.61
C ILE A 73 -39.49 -25.67 2.13
N THR A 74 -38.39 -26.11 2.72
CA THR A 74 -38.24 -26.34 4.17
C THR A 74 -37.43 -25.25 4.86
N CYS A 75 -36.65 -24.48 4.12
CA CYS A 75 -35.87 -23.35 4.63
C CYS A 75 -36.64 -22.01 4.51
N HIS A 76 -36.23 -21.04 5.31
CA HIS A 76 -36.76 -19.68 5.34
C HIS A 76 -35.67 -18.65 5.02
N LYS A 77 -36.09 -17.46 4.60
CA LYS A 77 -35.18 -16.33 4.45
C LYS A 77 -34.50 -16.02 5.79
N GLY A 78 -33.17 -15.95 5.79
CA GLY A 78 -32.35 -15.72 6.97
C GLY A 78 -31.71 -16.99 7.54
N ASP A 79 -32.19 -18.18 7.15
CA ASP A 79 -31.67 -19.44 7.65
C ASP A 79 -30.20 -19.64 7.24
N ARG A 80 -29.39 -20.13 8.20
CA ARG A 80 -28.05 -20.65 7.93
C ARG A 80 -28.15 -22.13 7.58
N VAL A 81 -27.44 -22.53 6.53
CA VAL A 81 -27.45 -23.90 6.03
C VAL A 81 -26.03 -24.38 5.79
N GLU A 82 -25.81 -25.68 5.98
CA GLU A 82 -24.56 -26.35 5.69
C GLU A 82 -24.63 -27.07 4.34
N THR A 83 -23.46 -27.39 3.80
CA THR A 83 -23.34 -28.16 2.55
C THR A 83 -24.08 -29.49 2.68
N GLY A 84 -25.02 -29.75 1.76
CA GLY A 84 -25.80 -30.98 1.73
C GLY A 84 -27.15 -30.91 2.46
N ASP A 85 -27.43 -29.85 3.21
CA ASP A 85 -28.73 -29.66 3.88
C ASP A 85 -29.89 -29.69 2.89
N VAL A 86 -31.01 -30.27 3.31
CA VAL A 86 -32.23 -30.32 2.48
C VAL A 86 -32.96 -28.99 2.58
N LEU A 87 -33.00 -28.28 1.45
CA LEU A 87 -33.66 -26.98 1.33
C LEU A 87 -35.10 -27.10 0.81
N ALA A 88 -35.37 -28.15 0.04
CA ALA A 88 -36.71 -28.49 -0.39
C ALA A 88 -36.89 -29.99 -0.67
N GLY A 89 -38.10 -30.49 -0.44
CA GLY A 89 -38.50 -31.89 -0.63
C GLY A 89 -38.64 -32.65 0.70
N PRO A 90 -38.83 -33.98 0.64
CA PRO A 90 -38.93 -34.80 -0.57
C PRO A 90 -40.26 -34.61 -1.34
N ALA A 91 -40.22 -34.75 -2.67
CA ALA A 91 -41.41 -34.72 -3.53
C ALA A 91 -41.42 -35.87 -4.57
N GLY A 92 -42.62 -36.36 -4.90
CA GLY A 92 -42.86 -37.40 -5.93
C GLY A 92 -42.30 -38.79 -5.62
N VAL A 93 -42.41 -39.72 -6.58
CA VAL A 93 -41.78 -41.07 -6.58
C VAL A 93 -40.62 -41.02 -7.58
N PRO A 94 -39.47 -40.43 -7.21
CA PRO A 94 -38.46 -41.10 -6.36
C PRO A 94 -37.98 -40.23 -5.17
N ARG A 95 -38.87 -39.48 -4.51
CA ARG A 95 -38.57 -38.61 -3.35
C ARG A 95 -37.42 -37.64 -3.58
N ARG A 96 -37.47 -36.87 -4.67
CA ARG A 96 -36.43 -35.89 -5.02
C ARG A 96 -36.29 -34.83 -3.94
N THR A 97 -35.06 -34.38 -3.70
CA THR A 97 -34.73 -33.28 -2.76
C THR A 97 -33.79 -32.29 -3.43
N VAL A 98 -33.96 -31.02 -3.13
CA VAL A 98 -32.98 -29.98 -3.45
C VAL A 98 -32.13 -29.72 -2.22
N ARG A 99 -30.80 -29.78 -2.40
CA ARG A 99 -29.83 -29.64 -1.31
C ARG A 99 -28.97 -28.40 -1.49
N ALA A 100 -28.46 -27.87 -0.39
CA ALA A 100 -27.51 -26.78 -0.39
C ALA A 100 -26.19 -27.23 -1.06
N PRO A 101 -25.72 -26.57 -2.14
CA PRO A 101 -24.46 -26.91 -2.80
C PRO A 101 -23.23 -26.45 -1.99
N ALA A 102 -23.41 -25.55 -1.03
CA ALA A 102 -22.36 -25.00 -0.17
C ALA A 102 -22.98 -24.45 1.12
N SER A 103 -22.16 -24.25 2.16
CA SER A 103 -22.60 -23.60 3.39
C SER A 103 -22.83 -22.11 3.17
N GLY A 104 -23.90 -21.57 3.74
CA GLY A 104 -24.29 -20.18 3.51
C GLY A 104 -25.58 -19.76 4.20
N ARG A 105 -26.20 -18.70 3.69
CA ARG A 105 -27.45 -18.14 4.18
C ARG A 105 -28.47 -17.98 3.07
N ILE A 106 -29.73 -18.28 3.37
CA ILE A 106 -30.84 -18.07 2.44
C ILE A 106 -31.21 -16.57 2.39
N VAL A 107 -30.95 -15.91 1.26
CA VAL A 107 -31.16 -14.46 1.10
C VAL A 107 -32.57 -14.15 0.60
N ALA A 108 -33.12 -15.00 -0.25
CA ALA A 108 -34.45 -14.84 -0.79
C ALA A 108 -35.06 -16.18 -1.19
N ILE A 109 -36.38 -16.25 -1.11
CA ILE A 109 -37.18 -17.36 -1.63
C ILE A 109 -38.32 -16.76 -2.42
N ASN A 110 -38.33 -16.95 -3.75
CA ASN A 110 -39.31 -16.34 -4.65
C ASN A 110 -39.71 -17.35 -5.74
N ASN A 111 -41.02 -17.53 -5.98
CA ASN A 111 -41.56 -18.32 -7.09
C ASN A 111 -40.94 -19.73 -7.25
N GLY A 112 -40.77 -20.46 -6.14
CA GLY A 112 -40.16 -21.80 -6.18
C GLY A 112 -38.65 -21.78 -6.48
N ARG A 113 -37.98 -20.66 -6.21
CA ARG A 113 -36.52 -20.52 -6.32
C ARG A 113 -35.96 -20.07 -4.98
N ILE A 114 -34.80 -20.61 -4.65
CA ILE A 114 -34.05 -20.28 -3.43
C ILE A 114 -32.76 -19.60 -3.85
N LEU A 115 -32.49 -18.42 -3.31
CA LEU A 115 -31.22 -17.72 -3.44
C LEU A 115 -30.39 -17.98 -2.19
N LEU A 116 -29.31 -18.74 -2.36
CA LEU A 116 -28.32 -19.02 -1.33
C LEU A 116 -27.08 -18.17 -1.58
N GLU A 117 -26.67 -17.40 -0.58
CA GLU A 117 -25.41 -16.67 -0.54
C GLU A 117 -24.43 -17.47 0.32
N THR A 118 -23.28 -17.87 -0.22
CA THR A 118 -22.28 -18.60 0.55
C THR A 118 -21.53 -17.68 1.48
N PHE A 119 -21.02 -18.24 2.58
CA PHE A 119 -20.00 -17.53 3.34
C PHE A 119 -18.75 -17.35 2.47
N GLY A 120 -18.33 -16.11 2.29
CA GLY A 120 -17.14 -15.70 1.58
C GLY A 120 -15.85 -15.95 2.37
N GLN A 121 -14.72 -15.52 1.82
CA GLN A 121 -13.44 -15.54 2.52
C GLN A 121 -13.37 -14.39 3.51
N VAL A 122 -12.81 -14.62 4.70
CA VAL A 122 -12.56 -13.53 5.66
C VAL A 122 -11.28 -12.81 5.27
N LEU A 123 -11.43 -11.58 4.80
CA LEU A 123 -10.32 -10.65 4.61
C LEU A 123 -10.02 -9.95 5.93
N GLN A 124 -8.77 -10.00 6.36
CA GLN A 124 -8.29 -9.32 7.56
C GLN A 124 -7.30 -8.23 7.20
N ILE A 125 -7.50 -7.03 7.75
CA ILE A 125 -6.58 -5.91 7.60
C ILE A 125 -5.78 -5.75 8.89
N LYS A 126 -4.46 -5.71 8.75
CA LYS A 126 -3.52 -5.48 9.84
C LYS A 126 -3.30 -3.99 10.08
N ALA A 127 -2.85 -3.62 11.27
CA ALA A 127 -2.41 -2.26 11.59
C ALA A 127 -1.28 -1.80 10.65
N GLY A 128 -0.32 -2.69 10.38
CA GLY A 128 0.82 -2.45 9.49
C GLY A 128 1.98 -1.68 10.12
N PHE A 129 1.73 -0.93 11.20
CA PHE A 129 2.76 -0.30 12.04
C PHE A 129 2.25 -0.12 13.48
N PRO A 130 3.14 -0.05 14.49
CA PRO A 130 2.76 0.28 15.85
C PRO A 130 2.23 1.72 15.97
N GLY A 131 1.11 1.88 16.66
CA GLY A 131 0.43 3.17 16.75
C GLY A 131 -0.76 3.16 17.70
N LYS A 132 -1.59 4.19 17.60
CA LYS A 132 -2.80 4.38 18.39
C LYS A 132 -4.00 4.61 17.46
N VAL A 133 -5.14 4.00 17.78
CA VAL A 133 -6.39 4.26 17.07
C VAL A 133 -6.92 5.63 17.44
N ILE A 134 -7.11 6.52 16.47
CA ILE A 134 -7.62 7.87 16.69
C ILE A 134 -9.06 8.08 16.21
N SER A 135 -9.54 7.26 15.27
CA SER A 135 -10.93 7.27 14.82
C SER A 135 -11.32 5.93 14.22
N SER A 136 -12.61 5.62 14.29
CA SER A 136 -13.22 4.49 13.59
C SER A 136 -14.70 4.78 13.32
N ASP A 137 -15.22 4.26 12.22
CA ASP A 137 -16.66 4.24 11.92
C ASP A 137 -17.37 2.98 12.42
N GLY A 138 -16.63 2.04 13.04
CA GLY A 138 -17.12 0.76 13.55
C GLY A 138 -17.41 -0.31 12.50
N ALA A 139 -17.34 0.01 11.20
CA ALA A 139 -17.82 -0.86 10.12
C ALA A 139 -16.81 -1.08 8.99
N GLN A 140 -16.03 -0.07 8.61
CA GLN A 140 -15.22 -0.14 7.39
C GLN A 140 -13.87 0.55 7.52
N VAL A 141 -13.79 1.65 8.27
CA VAL A 141 -12.61 2.51 8.34
C VAL A 141 -12.11 2.62 9.77
N VAL A 142 -10.79 2.45 9.92
CA VAL A 142 -10.06 2.76 11.16
C VAL A 142 -8.83 3.60 10.83
N THR A 143 -8.63 4.69 11.56
CA THR A 143 -7.45 5.55 11.40
C THR A 143 -6.46 5.30 12.53
N ILE A 144 -5.23 4.96 12.15
CA ILE A 144 -4.13 4.68 13.06
C ILE A 144 -3.14 5.83 12.97
N GLU A 145 -2.74 6.35 14.12
CA GLU A 145 -1.74 7.40 14.26
C GLU A 145 -0.46 6.84 14.90
N THR A 146 0.68 7.26 14.38
CA THR A 146 1.99 7.06 15.02
C THR A 146 2.84 8.31 14.89
N ILE A 147 3.91 8.38 15.66
CA ILE A 147 4.93 9.41 15.52
C ILE A 147 6.21 8.72 15.05
N GLY A 148 6.85 9.28 14.04
CA GLY A 148 8.08 8.68 13.52
C GLY A 148 8.61 9.36 12.29
N THR A 149 9.63 8.73 11.71
CA THR A 149 10.19 9.12 10.42
C THR A 149 9.28 8.64 9.30
N LEU A 150 9.02 9.52 8.33
CA LEU A 150 8.22 9.22 7.12
C LEU A 150 9.09 9.41 5.89
N ILE A 151 9.26 8.36 5.09
CA ILE A 151 9.98 8.41 3.82
C ILE A 151 9.07 7.86 2.73
N GLN A 152 8.64 8.70 1.80
CA GLN A 152 7.81 8.29 0.68
C GLN A 152 8.65 7.92 -0.53
N GLY A 153 8.24 6.85 -1.19
CA GLY A 153 8.77 6.42 -2.47
C GLY A 153 7.83 6.75 -3.63
N VAL A 154 8.27 6.33 -4.82
CA VAL A 154 7.56 6.57 -6.08
C VAL A 154 6.90 5.32 -6.63
N TRP A 155 7.37 4.13 -6.23
CA TRP A 155 6.85 2.86 -6.70
C TRP A 155 6.98 1.77 -5.64
N GLY A 156 6.04 0.83 -5.65
CA GLY A 156 6.14 -0.40 -4.87
C GLY A 156 5.31 -1.53 -5.48
N ASN A 157 5.53 -2.75 -4.98
CA ASN A 157 4.89 -3.96 -5.51
C ASN A 157 3.53 -4.30 -4.87
N GLY A 158 2.97 -3.44 -4.02
CA GLY A 158 1.63 -3.61 -3.45
C GLY A 158 1.55 -4.47 -2.18
N LEU A 159 2.71 -4.83 -1.60
CA LEU A 159 2.77 -5.61 -0.36
C LEU A 159 3.12 -4.72 0.83
N GLN A 160 2.86 -5.24 2.03
CA GLN A 160 3.16 -4.55 3.28
C GLN A 160 3.81 -5.50 4.28
N ASN A 161 4.79 -5.00 5.04
CA ASN A 161 5.41 -5.75 6.13
C ASN A 161 6.11 -4.84 7.13
N TYR A 162 6.55 -5.42 8.24
CA TYR A 162 7.20 -4.71 9.35
C TYR A 162 8.38 -5.51 9.88
N GLY A 163 9.56 -4.91 10.04
CA GLY A 163 10.71 -5.62 10.59
C GLY A 163 11.92 -4.73 10.86
N VAL A 164 12.94 -5.31 11.49
CA VAL A 164 14.19 -4.61 11.82
C VAL A 164 14.93 -4.22 10.54
N MET A 165 15.29 -2.95 10.44
CA MET A 165 15.98 -2.39 9.28
C MET A 165 17.48 -2.67 9.30
N ARG A 166 18.02 -3.12 8.18
CA ARG A 166 19.45 -3.33 7.93
C ARG A 166 19.86 -2.64 6.64
N LEU A 167 21.01 -1.96 6.66
CA LEU A 167 21.65 -1.47 5.44
C LEU A 167 22.45 -2.59 4.79
N VAL A 168 22.43 -2.64 3.47
CA VAL A 168 23.22 -3.56 2.65
C VAL A 168 24.01 -2.76 1.62
N GLY A 169 25.31 -3.01 1.55
CA GLY A 169 26.26 -2.27 0.72
C GLY A 169 26.84 -1.02 1.39
N ASP A 170 27.73 -0.34 0.66
CA ASP A 170 28.60 0.70 1.20
C ASP A 170 28.03 2.13 1.07
N GLY A 171 26.87 2.31 0.42
CA GLY A 171 26.33 3.65 0.20
C GLY A 171 25.04 3.72 -0.62
N PRO A 172 24.54 4.95 -0.87
CA PRO A 172 23.27 5.15 -1.56
C PRO A 172 23.27 4.70 -3.03
N SER A 173 24.44 4.56 -3.65
CA SER A 173 24.63 4.11 -5.04
C SER A 173 25.11 2.66 -5.15
N SER A 174 25.32 1.96 -4.03
CA SER A 174 25.81 0.59 -4.08
C SER A 174 24.76 -0.35 -4.68
N ARG A 175 25.20 -1.22 -5.59
CA ARG A 175 24.34 -2.27 -6.15
C ARG A 175 24.16 -3.38 -5.11
N LEU A 176 22.92 -3.84 -4.96
CA LEU A 176 22.59 -4.99 -4.14
C LEU A 176 23.14 -6.25 -4.80
N GLN A 177 24.00 -6.98 -4.09
CA GLN A 177 24.63 -8.21 -4.59
C GLN A 177 24.28 -9.40 -3.71
N THR A 178 24.29 -10.61 -4.30
CA THR A 178 23.92 -11.86 -3.61
C THR A 178 24.88 -12.22 -2.49
N ASP A 179 26.17 -11.90 -2.63
CA ASP A 179 27.23 -12.18 -1.65
C ASP A 179 27.13 -11.33 -0.37
N GLN A 180 26.41 -10.21 -0.42
CA GLN A 180 26.08 -9.37 0.73
C GLN A 180 24.90 -9.91 1.54
N LEU A 181 24.19 -10.93 1.02
CA LEU A 181 22.98 -11.48 1.61
C LEU A 181 23.26 -12.76 2.41
N ASP A 182 23.65 -12.56 3.66
CA ASP A 182 23.95 -13.63 4.62
C ASP A 182 22.77 -13.96 5.58
N ILE A 183 22.97 -14.96 6.44
CA ILE A 183 21.94 -15.44 7.37
C ILE A 183 21.56 -14.42 8.46
N ASN A 184 22.40 -13.42 8.75
CA ASN A 184 22.12 -12.39 9.76
C ASN A 184 21.02 -11.42 9.30
N LEU A 185 20.72 -11.40 8.00
CA LEU A 185 19.66 -10.59 7.40
C LEU A 185 18.28 -11.27 7.43
N ARG A 186 18.18 -12.49 7.97
CA ARG A 186 16.92 -13.23 8.05
C ARG A 186 15.84 -12.43 8.77
N GLY A 187 14.68 -12.25 8.12
CA GLY A 187 13.54 -11.53 8.68
C GLY A 187 13.74 -10.01 8.80
N ALA A 188 14.83 -9.44 8.28
CA ALA A 188 15.06 -8.01 8.26
C ALA A 188 14.35 -7.31 7.10
N VAL A 189 14.19 -6.00 7.19
CA VAL A 189 13.92 -5.12 6.04
C VAL A 189 15.26 -4.57 5.57
N LEU A 190 15.60 -4.83 4.31
CA LEU A 190 16.87 -4.42 3.72
C LEU A 190 16.73 -3.05 3.07
N VAL A 191 17.72 -2.19 3.26
CA VAL A 191 17.86 -0.92 2.55
C VAL A 191 19.17 -0.96 1.77
N ALA A 192 19.10 -0.79 0.45
CA ALA A 192 20.26 -0.79 -0.44
C ALA A 192 20.13 0.28 -1.52
N GLY A 193 21.21 0.61 -2.20
CA GLY A 193 21.21 1.67 -3.22
C GLY A 193 20.36 1.32 -4.43
N MET A 194 20.77 0.28 -5.19
CA MET A 194 20.14 -0.06 -6.46
C MET A 194 20.10 -1.57 -6.70
N CYS A 195 19.22 -2.04 -7.60
CA CYS A 195 19.20 -3.44 -8.03
C CYS A 195 18.99 -3.57 -9.55
N ASP A 196 19.90 -4.25 -10.24
CA ASP A 196 19.86 -4.44 -11.70
C ASP A 196 19.71 -5.92 -12.12
N HIS A 197 19.83 -6.86 -11.18
CA HIS A 197 19.66 -8.30 -11.43
C HIS A 197 18.62 -8.92 -10.49
N SER A 198 17.93 -9.96 -10.93
CA SER A 198 16.96 -10.71 -10.10
C SER A 198 17.58 -11.59 -9.00
N ALA A 199 18.87 -11.95 -9.08
CA ALA A 199 19.47 -12.95 -8.21
C ALA A 199 19.46 -12.56 -6.72
N PRO A 200 19.77 -11.29 -6.35
CA PRO A 200 19.61 -10.83 -4.98
C PRO A 200 18.16 -10.92 -4.46
N PHE A 201 17.14 -10.71 -5.30
CA PHE A 201 15.75 -10.85 -4.87
C PHE A 201 15.36 -12.30 -4.57
N HIS A 202 15.87 -13.25 -5.35
CA HIS A 202 15.68 -14.68 -5.06
C HIS A 202 16.40 -15.08 -3.77
N GLN A 203 17.65 -14.66 -3.57
CA GLN A 203 18.38 -14.91 -2.34
C GLN A 203 17.69 -14.30 -1.11
N ALA A 204 17.18 -13.07 -1.22
CA ALA A 204 16.41 -12.43 -0.16
C ALA A 204 15.11 -13.18 0.16
N THR A 205 14.51 -13.87 -0.84
CA THR A 205 13.36 -14.76 -0.61
C THR A 205 13.74 -15.97 0.25
N GLU A 206 14.87 -16.62 -0.04
CA GLU A 206 15.39 -17.75 0.75
C GLU A 206 15.69 -17.35 2.21
N LEU A 207 16.19 -16.12 2.40
CA LEU A 207 16.42 -15.54 3.73
C LEU A 207 15.13 -15.10 4.43
N SER A 208 13.96 -15.23 3.79
CA SER A 208 12.69 -14.77 4.35
C SER A 208 12.75 -13.32 4.84
N VAL A 209 13.38 -12.44 4.07
CA VAL A 209 13.41 -11.01 4.42
C VAL A 209 12.00 -10.46 4.47
N ARG A 210 11.78 -9.46 5.32
CA ARG A 210 10.47 -8.81 5.46
C ARG A 210 10.26 -7.69 4.46
N GLY A 211 11.28 -7.23 3.77
CA GLY A 211 11.13 -6.23 2.71
C GLY A 211 12.47 -5.75 2.15
N VAL A 212 12.40 -5.06 1.02
CA VAL A 212 13.56 -4.43 0.38
C VAL A 212 13.18 -3.00 -0.03
N ILE A 213 13.99 -2.03 0.38
CA ILE A 213 13.89 -0.63 0.02
C ILE A 213 15.11 -0.29 -0.84
N LEU A 214 14.88 0.30 -2.02
CA LEU A 214 15.93 0.70 -2.96
C LEU A 214 15.75 2.15 -3.38
N GLY A 215 16.83 2.78 -3.85
CA GLY A 215 16.75 4.01 -4.62
C GLY A 215 16.07 3.73 -5.95
N GLY A 216 16.63 2.77 -6.70
CA GLY A 216 16.06 2.34 -7.96
C GLY A 216 16.36 0.91 -8.36
N MET A 217 15.64 0.44 -9.37
CA MET A 217 15.88 -0.86 -9.98
C MET A 217 15.68 -0.84 -11.49
N SER A 218 16.30 -1.78 -12.21
CA SER A 218 16.02 -1.97 -13.64
C SER A 218 14.52 -2.23 -13.88
N SER A 219 13.94 -1.56 -14.89
CA SER A 219 12.52 -1.77 -15.25
C SER A 219 12.23 -3.20 -15.71
N GLU A 220 13.24 -3.94 -16.16
CA GLU A 220 13.13 -5.35 -16.52
C GLU A 220 12.78 -6.23 -15.31
N LEU A 221 13.07 -5.77 -14.09
CA LEU A 221 12.77 -6.50 -12.85
C LEU A 221 11.32 -6.30 -12.37
N ILE A 222 10.51 -5.46 -13.01
CA ILE A 222 9.11 -5.24 -12.61
C ILE A 222 8.32 -6.56 -12.51
N PRO A 223 8.35 -7.48 -13.50
CA PRO A 223 7.62 -8.74 -13.41
C PRO A 223 8.10 -9.64 -12.27
N VAL A 224 9.41 -9.60 -11.96
CA VAL A 224 10.01 -10.34 -10.84
C VAL A 224 9.54 -9.76 -9.53
N ALA A 225 9.70 -8.44 -9.33
CA ALA A 225 9.35 -7.73 -8.10
C ALA A 225 7.86 -7.89 -7.72
N ARG A 226 6.96 -7.92 -8.71
CA ARG A 226 5.52 -8.17 -8.49
C ARG A 226 5.17 -9.59 -8.02
N ARG A 227 6.07 -10.56 -8.21
CA ARG A 227 5.87 -11.96 -7.79
C ARG A 227 6.58 -12.30 -6.48
N LEU A 228 7.35 -11.38 -5.92
CA LEU A 228 8.06 -11.60 -4.66
C LEU A 228 7.07 -11.67 -3.49
N PRO A 229 7.36 -12.48 -2.45
CA PRO A 229 6.48 -12.62 -1.29
C PRO A 229 6.67 -11.52 -0.23
N TYR A 230 7.47 -10.49 -0.52
CA TYR A 230 7.78 -9.39 0.39
C TYR A 230 7.69 -8.03 -0.33
N PRO A 231 7.45 -6.93 0.41
CA PRO A 231 7.40 -5.59 -0.17
C PRO A 231 8.74 -5.16 -0.77
N VAL A 232 8.66 -4.61 -1.98
CA VAL A 232 9.75 -3.86 -2.63
C VAL A 232 9.30 -2.42 -2.81
N LEU A 233 10.06 -1.48 -2.24
CA LEU A 233 9.81 -0.04 -2.27
C LEU A 233 10.95 0.67 -3.01
N LEU A 234 10.64 1.54 -3.97
CA LEU A 234 11.63 2.38 -4.67
C LEU A 234 11.43 3.86 -4.29
N THR A 235 12.50 4.52 -3.84
CA THR A 235 12.43 5.96 -3.46
C THR A 235 12.59 6.90 -4.65
N GLU A 236 13.35 6.50 -5.66
CA GLU A 236 13.64 7.30 -6.87
C GLU A 236 13.07 6.70 -8.16
N GLY A 237 12.73 5.40 -8.18
CA GLY A 237 11.99 4.76 -9.28
C GLY A 237 12.84 3.82 -10.12
N PHE A 238 12.57 3.74 -11.43
CA PHE A 238 13.23 2.77 -12.31
C PHE A 238 14.48 3.34 -12.96
N GLY A 239 15.55 2.54 -13.01
CA GLY A 239 16.85 2.91 -13.53
C GLY A 239 17.95 2.88 -12.47
N GLU A 240 19.11 3.41 -12.83
CA GLU A 240 20.27 3.52 -11.95
C GLU A 240 20.16 4.78 -11.09
N HIS A 241 19.23 4.74 -10.14
CA HIS A 241 18.96 5.86 -9.25
C HIS A 241 19.38 5.52 -7.83
N PRO A 242 20.41 6.19 -7.28
CA PRO A 242 20.80 6.02 -5.89
C PRO A 242 19.72 6.58 -4.96
N ILE A 243 19.62 6.09 -3.72
CA ILE A 243 18.75 6.73 -2.72
C ILE A 243 19.22 8.17 -2.52
N ASN A 244 18.31 9.15 -2.63
CA ASN A 244 18.68 10.55 -2.43
C ASN A 244 19.24 10.80 -1.01
N ALA A 245 20.14 11.76 -0.87
CA ALA A 245 20.89 11.99 0.38
C ALA A 245 19.98 12.23 1.60
N ALA A 246 18.85 12.92 1.42
CA ALA A 246 17.92 13.19 2.52
C ALA A 246 17.29 11.88 3.06
N ALA A 247 16.82 11.01 2.17
CA ALA A 247 16.25 9.71 2.55
C ALA A 247 17.32 8.76 3.10
N PHE A 248 18.48 8.69 2.46
CA PHE A 248 19.57 7.81 2.89
C PHE A 248 20.06 8.15 4.30
N ASN A 249 20.24 9.43 4.62
CA ASN A 249 20.63 9.88 5.97
C ASN A 249 19.58 9.48 7.04
N LEU A 250 18.29 9.51 6.69
CA LEU A 250 17.23 9.05 7.58
C LEU A 250 17.27 7.53 7.78
N PHE A 251 17.54 6.75 6.75
CA PHE A 251 17.74 5.30 6.92
C PHE A 251 18.97 4.99 7.78
N VAL A 252 20.11 5.63 7.52
CA VAL A 252 21.35 5.46 8.29
C VAL A 252 21.15 5.78 9.77
N SER A 253 20.51 6.91 10.09
CA SER A 253 20.26 7.31 11.48
C SER A 253 19.27 6.41 12.23
N ASN A 254 18.57 5.51 11.53
CA ASN A 254 17.55 4.63 12.09
C ASN A 254 17.89 3.13 11.96
N VAL A 255 19.11 2.76 11.53
CA VAL A 255 19.53 1.35 11.42
C VAL A 255 19.30 0.60 12.73
N GLY A 256 18.80 -0.63 12.62
CA GLY A 256 18.49 -1.48 13.77
C GLY A 256 17.15 -1.19 14.44
N ARG A 257 16.46 -0.11 14.07
CA ARG A 257 15.04 0.10 14.42
C ARG A 257 14.15 -0.70 13.48
N GLU A 258 12.92 -0.93 13.91
CA GLU A 258 11.90 -1.53 13.06
C GLU A 258 11.26 -0.50 12.13
N VAL A 259 11.02 -0.90 10.89
CA VAL A 259 10.41 -0.09 9.83
C VAL A 259 9.20 -0.82 9.26
N ALA A 260 8.11 -0.09 9.07
CA ALA A 260 6.97 -0.53 8.28
C ALA A 260 7.18 -0.13 6.84
N VAL A 261 7.12 -1.10 5.93
CA VAL A 261 7.15 -0.87 4.49
C VAL A 261 5.74 -1.07 3.98
N ASP A 262 5.14 0.01 3.47
CA ASP A 262 3.90 -0.03 2.70
C ASP A 262 4.27 0.21 1.25
N ALA A 263 4.45 -0.86 0.47
CA ALA A 263 4.82 -0.77 -0.95
C ALA A 263 3.61 -0.45 -1.85
N GLY A 264 2.59 0.20 -1.30
CA GLY A 264 1.35 0.54 -1.97
C GLY A 264 0.27 -0.52 -1.77
N SER A 265 -0.92 -0.21 -2.30
CA SER A 265 -2.10 -1.08 -2.31
C SER A 265 -2.45 -1.44 -3.74
N ALA A 266 -3.11 -2.58 -3.94
CA ALA A 266 -3.74 -2.93 -5.22
C ALA A 266 -4.82 -1.92 -5.65
N TRP A 267 -5.39 -1.17 -4.69
CA TRP A 267 -6.30 -0.04 -4.92
C TRP A 267 -5.76 1.20 -4.19
N PRO A 268 -4.78 1.92 -4.77
CA PRO A 268 -4.23 3.10 -4.13
C PRO A 268 -5.27 4.22 -4.11
N GLN A 269 -5.49 4.83 -2.96
CA GLN A 269 -6.28 6.06 -2.88
C GLN A 269 -5.53 7.19 -3.61
N PRO A 270 -6.24 8.19 -4.18
CA PRO A 270 -5.58 9.35 -4.79
C PRO A 270 -4.60 10.02 -3.81
N GLY A 271 -3.33 10.09 -4.20
CA GLY A 271 -2.26 10.68 -3.38
C GLY A 271 -1.59 9.71 -2.41
N GLN A 272 -2.03 8.45 -2.30
CA GLN A 272 -1.33 7.43 -1.53
C GLN A 272 -0.05 7.03 -2.27
N ARG A 273 1.09 7.26 -1.63
CA ARG A 273 2.40 6.86 -2.14
C ARG A 273 2.93 5.67 -1.33
N PRO A 274 3.67 4.76 -1.97
CA PRO A 274 4.49 3.79 -1.26
C PRO A 274 5.38 4.51 -0.24
N GLU A 275 5.62 3.90 0.91
CA GLU A 275 6.31 4.58 2.01
C GLU A 275 6.98 3.63 3.00
N ALA A 276 7.96 4.16 3.69
CA ALA A 276 8.58 3.59 4.87
C ALA A 276 8.26 4.46 6.09
N ILE A 277 7.70 3.84 7.13
CA ILE A 277 7.42 4.48 8.42
C ILE A 277 8.33 3.86 9.46
N ILE A 278 9.12 4.66 10.15
CA ILE A 278 9.97 4.22 11.26
C ILE A 278 9.38 4.82 12.54
N PRO A 279 8.55 4.07 13.30
CA PRO A 279 7.98 4.56 14.54
C PRO A 279 9.07 4.95 15.54
N GLN A 280 8.92 6.09 16.18
CA GLN A 280 9.84 6.59 17.18
C GLN A 280 9.07 7.08 18.40
N PRO A 281 9.54 6.77 19.62
CA PRO A 281 8.99 7.42 20.81
C PRO A 281 9.33 8.91 20.74
N SER A 282 8.34 9.76 20.97
CA SER A 282 8.56 11.20 21.10
C SER A 282 7.81 11.73 22.31
N SER A 283 8.48 12.56 23.10
CA SER A 283 7.91 13.29 24.24
C SER A 283 7.58 14.75 23.89
N ARG A 284 7.94 15.20 22.69
CA ARG A 284 7.73 16.57 22.21
C ARG A 284 6.46 16.66 21.39
N GLN A 285 5.88 17.85 21.33
CA GLN A 285 4.80 18.13 20.41
C GLN A 285 5.34 18.09 18.98
N VAL A 286 4.87 17.13 18.19
CA VAL A 286 5.27 16.92 16.80
C VAL A 286 4.16 17.42 15.88
N THR A 287 4.53 18.06 14.78
CA THR A 287 3.58 18.58 13.79
C THR A 287 3.22 17.51 12.76
N HIS A 288 2.05 17.66 12.14
CA HIS A 288 1.67 16.89 10.96
C HIS A 288 2.52 17.31 9.74
N PRO A 289 2.69 16.43 8.75
CA PRO A 289 3.26 16.81 7.46
C PRO A 289 2.41 17.91 6.81
N ASP A 290 3.05 18.79 6.06
CA ASP A 290 2.30 19.81 5.33
C ASP A 290 1.53 19.12 4.19
N ARG A 291 0.25 19.45 4.01
CA ARG A 291 -0.53 18.90 2.89
C ARG A 291 -0.21 19.59 1.57
N VAL A 292 0.20 20.87 1.65
CA VAL A 292 0.54 21.71 0.52
C VAL A 292 1.71 22.59 0.94
N VAL A 293 2.84 22.44 0.25
CA VAL A 293 3.97 23.36 0.38
C VAL A 293 3.99 24.26 -0.86
N THR A 294 3.93 25.56 -0.65
CA THR A 294 4.08 26.51 -1.76
C THR A 294 5.54 26.58 -2.15
N LEU A 295 5.82 26.37 -3.44
CA LEU A 295 7.16 26.56 -3.98
C LEU A 295 7.60 28.02 -3.80
N LYS A 296 8.68 28.22 -3.04
CA LYS A 296 9.28 29.52 -2.77
C LYS A 296 10.78 29.36 -2.49
N ARG A 297 11.51 30.49 -2.45
CA ARG A 297 12.92 30.51 -2.05
C ARG A 297 13.11 29.77 -0.71
N GLY A 298 14.14 28.93 -0.66
CA GLY A 298 14.49 28.13 0.52
C GLY A 298 13.81 26.76 0.60
N VAL A 299 12.83 26.47 -0.26
CA VAL A 299 12.20 25.14 -0.31
C VAL A 299 13.18 24.15 -0.94
N ARG A 300 13.29 22.96 -0.33
CA ARG A 300 14.06 21.85 -0.86
C ARG A 300 13.27 21.13 -1.95
N VAL A 301 13.93 20.83 -3.06
CA VAL A 301 13.34 20.20 -4.24
C VAL A 301 14.26 19.10 -4.78
N ARG A 302 13.66 18.12 -5.45
CA ARG A 302 14.34 17.09 -6.24
C ARG A 302 14.10 17.34 -7.72
N VAL A 303 15.13 17.20 -8.53
CA VAL A 303 15.02 17.33 -9.99
C VAL A 303 14.58 16.00 -10.61
N LEU A 304 13.58 16.06 -11.49
CA LEU A 304 12.88 14.89 -12.04
C LEU A 304 13.33 14.50 -13.47
N LYS A 305 14.26 15.25 -14.07
CA LYS A 305 14.72 15.01 -15.45
C LYS A 305 16.23 15.23 -15.60
N PRO A 306 16.89 14.54 -16.55
CA PRO A 306 18.28 14.81 -16.91
C PRO A 306 18.50 16.29 -17.30
N PRO A 307 19.71 16.84 -17.11
CA PRO A 307 20.93 16.14 -16.68
C PRO A 307 21.06 15.93 -15.17
N TYR A 308 20.25 16.58 -14.34
CA TYR A 308 20.37 16.54 -12.86
C TYR A 308 19.35 15.60 -12.21
N LEU A 309 18.94 14.53 -12.89
CA LEU A 309 17.91 13.62 -12.42
C LEU A 309 18.25 13.02 -11.04
N GLY A 310 17.34 13.15 -10.07
CA GLY A 310 17.51 12.64 -8.70
C GLY A 310 18.24 13.59 -7.75
N GLU A 311 18.91 14.63 -8.28
CA GLU A 311 19.64 15.58 -7.46
C GLU A 311 18.70 16.41 -6.59
N VAL A 312 19.13 16.64 -5.34
CA VAL A 312 18.40 17.41 -4.35
C VAL A 312 19.07 18.76 -4.17
N GLY A 313 18.27 19.82 -4.24
CA GLY A 313 18.74 21.19 -4.08
C GLY A 313 17.75 22.10 -3.38
N VAL A 314 18.11 23.37 -3.25
CA VAL A 314 17.28 24.39 -2.61
C VAL A 314 16.94 25.49 -3.62
N VAL A 315 15.66 25.84 -3.72
CA VAL A 315 15.20 26.91 -4.61
C VAL A 315 15.82 28.25 -4.18
N LYS A 316 16.60 28.87 -5.07
CA LYS A 316 17.17 30.21 -4.89
C LYS A 316 16.19 31.27 -5.34
N GLU A 317 15.63 31.11 -6.53
CA GLU A 317 14.67 32.05 -7.13
C GLU A 317 13.72 31.34 -8.09
N ILE A 318 12.47 31.80 -8.14
CA ILE A 318 11.52 31.42 -9.19
C ILE A 318 11.57 32.54 -10.24
N LEU A 319 11.97 32.19 -11.46
CA LEU A 319 12.18 33.18 -12.53
C LEU A 319 10.84 33.77 -12.98
N LYS A 320 10.84 35.08 -13.21
CA LYS A 320 9.67 35.81 -13.74
C LYS A 320 9.51 35.61 -15.24
N SER A 321 10.62 35.45 -15.96
CA SER A 321 10.68 35.15 -17.39
C SER A 321 10.50 33.66 -17.66
N VAL A 322 10.00 33.38 -18.85
CA VAL A 322 10.01 32.02 -19.42
C VAL A 322 11.36 31.83 -20.09
N GLU A 323 12.07 30.77 -19.73
CA GLU A 323 13.37 30.42 -20.28
C GLU A 323 13.23 29.51 -21.50
N THR A 324 14.13 29.67 -22.47
CA THR A 324 14.20 28.81 -23.67
C THR A 324 15.30 27.77 -23.47
N TYR A 325 14.94 26.50 -23.59
CA TYR A 325 15.87 25.39 -23.44
C TYR A 325 16.43 24.92 -24.79
N PRO A 326 17.54 24.15 -24.81
CA PRO A 326 18.14 23.64 -26.05
C PRO A 326 17.19 22.83 -26.94
N SER A 327 16.14 22.24 -26.36
CA SER A 327 15.07 21.54 -27.09
C SER A 327 14.13 22.47 -27.87
N GLY A 328 14.27 23.79 -27.75
CA GLY A 328 13.33 24.79 -28.26
C GLY A 328 12.09 25.00 -27.38
N ILE A 329 11.93 24.21 -26.31
CA ILE A 329 10.82 24.35 -25.37
C ILE A 329 11.04 25.59 -24.50
N ARG A 330 9.95 26.34 -24.30
CA ARG A 330 9.89 27.49 -23.40
C ARG A 330 9.17 27.11 -22.12
N ALA A 331 9.79 27.28 -20.96
CA ALA A 331 9.21 26.87 -19.68
C ALA A 331 9.41 27.92 -18.57
N LYS A 332 8.45 28.00 -17.64
CA LYS A 332 8.68 28.67 -16.35
C LYS A 332 9.71 27.85 -15.58
N SER A 333 10.68 28.52 -14.97
CA SER A 333 11.83 27.85 -14.37
C SER A 333 12.20 28.46 -13.01
N ALA A 334 12.96 27.70 -12.23
CA ALA A 334 13.58 28.17 -10.99
C ALA A 334 15.09 27.94 -11.05
N THR A 335 15.84 28.80 -10.37
CA THR A 335 17.25 28.55 -10.05
C THR A 335 17.32 27.74 -8.77
N ILE A 336 18.09 26.66 -8.80
CA ILE A 336 18.20 25.69 -7.72
C ILE A 336 19.68 25.58 -7.38
N GLU A 337 20.00 25.70 -6.10
CA GLU A 337 21.33 25.38 -5.60
C GLU A 337 21.40 23.88 -5.35
N ILE A 338 22.17 23.17 -6.18
CA ILE A 338 22.39 21.74 -6.04
C ILE A 338 23.77 21.54 -5.42
N ASP A 339 23.85 20.75 -4.36
CA ASP A 339 25.11 20.51 -3.66
C ASP A 339 26.13 19.84 -4.59
N GLY A 340 27.39 20.29 -4.55
CA GLY A 340 28.47 19.82 -5.43
C GLY A 340 28.38 20.22 -6.92
N ILE A 341 27.23 20.71 -7.41
CA ILE A 341 27.03 21.12 -8.82
C ILE A 341 26.91 22.64 -8.96
N GLY A 342 26.38 23.32 -7.95
CA GLY A 342 26.15 24.77 -7.92
C GLY A 342 24.75 25.16 -8.41
N THR A 343 24.58 26.44 -8.74
CA THR A 343 23.28 26.99 -9.16
C THR A 343 22.92 26.55 -10.58
N GLN A 344 21.76 25.90 -10.75
CA GLN A 344 21.25 25.43 -12.04
C GLN A 344 19.82 25.92 -12.30
N THR A 345 19.49 26.15 -13.58
CA THR A 345 18.15 26.60 -13.99
C THR A 345 17.31 25.45 -14.52
N VAL A 346 16.25 25.08 -13.78
CA VAL A 346 15.44 23.90 -14.06
C VAL A 346 13.97 24.30 -14.27
N PRO A 347 13.26 23.71 -15.25
CA PRO A 347 11.83 23.93 -15.43
C PRO A 347 11.04 23.56 -14.17
N LEU A 348 10.02 24.35 -13.83
CA LEU A 348 9.14 24.07 -12.68
C LEU A 348 8.41 22.72 -12.81
N ALA A 349 8.15 22.28 -14.04
CA ALA A 349 7.55 20.97 -14.32
C ALA A 349 8.51 19.79 -14.05
N ASN A 350 9.82 20.07 -13.93
CA ASN A 350 10.86 19.06 -13.72
C ASN A 350 11.38 19.06 -12.28
N ILE A 351 10.63 19.63 -11.34
CA ILE A 351 10.96 19.62 -9.92
C ILE A 351 9.81 19.10 -9.09
N GLU A 352 10.17 18.40 -8.02
CA GLU A 352 9.27 17.93 -6.98
C GLU A 352 9.70 18.51 -5.64
N ILE A 353 8.76 18.94 -4.82
CA ILE A 353 9.06 19.40 -3.47
C ILE A 353 9.44 18.20 -2.61
N LEU A 354 10.52 18.34 -1.85
CA LEU A 354 11.01 17.30 -0.95
C LEU A 354 10.98 17.87 0.47
N GLN A 355 9.97 17.48 1.25
CA GLN A 355 9.74 17.98 2.61
C GLN A 355 10.60 17.25 3.64
#